data_AF-A0A9D3LYN3-F1
#
_entry.id   AF-A0A9D3LYN3-F1
#
_cell.length_a   1.000
_cell.length_b   1.000
_cell.length_c   1.000
_cell.angle_alpha   90.00
_cell.angle_beta   90.00
_cell.angle_gamma   90.00
#
_symmetry.space_group_name_H-M   'P 1'
#
loop_
_entity.id
_entity.type
_entity.pdbx_description
1 polymer ?
#
loop_
_entity_poly.entity_id
_entity_poly.type
_entity_poly.pdbx_seq_one_letter_code
_entity_poly.pdbx_strand_id
1 'polypeptide(L)'
;MSRARPGFSSLLPFERPRSSRHLQPHHALPPLPLPPAASALKPERYSRPQMLNTSATLVDMDCQSGREIVSSVKRLQGRGPSDEQLLKLMLEEHIYSVTMLTQRLNGDIEVLQEKLRSWAEVTYGTQSALQRMELQQLAVLGDLRGRIARCDANIAKLSTDLRSTREDLQSLDKEQKISKAALETKLREVETQVSLMCSKVDQTTTLKEAKKNPIEGDSSLLDSKLKSVTDELKAQILSVQNWMDKEQENTLKEVLNKIEQLSQLIKNKISSNDKAVQFAGKLGKLEETRREKEEPQRGRDSERMLKAKISRIEQRLWDEVQDLRAETNTGFAIIHESLASLRKVLEAKMKLGHEQLEQQVRQAQGRGSGAEHGERVG
;
A
#
# COMPACT_ATOMS: atom_id res chain seq x y z
N MET A 1 -47.90 -8.35 54.32
CA MET A 1 -48.20 -7.77 52.98
C MET A 1 -46.88 -7.53 52.28
N SER A 2 -46.59 -8.36 51.29
CA SER A 2 -45.26 -8.59 50.72
C SER A 2 -44.93 -7.58 49.63
N ARG A 3 -43.73 -6.97 49.72
CA ARG A 3 -43.11 -6.17 48.65
C ARG A 3 -42.23 -7.08 47.81
N ALA A 4 -42.50 -7.10 46.50
CA ALA A 4 -41.73 -7.81 45.49
C ALA A 4 -40.35 -7.16 45.26
N ARG A 5 -39.33 -8.00 45.09
CA ARG A 5 -38.07 -7.67 44.39
C ARG A 5 -37.97 -8.59 43.17
N PRO A 6 -37.51 -8.10 42.00
CA PRO A 6 -37.28 -8.96 40.84
C PRO A 6 -36.02 -9.82 41.05
N GLY A 7 -36.15 -11.11 40.77
CA GLY A 7 -35.08 -12.09 40.85
C GLY A 7 -34.08 -11.96 39.71
N PHE A 8 -32.80 -12.08 40.05
CA PHE A 8 -31.73 -12.33 39.09
C PHE A 8 -31.77 -13.80 38.66
N SER A 9 -31.90 -14.05 37.36
CA SER A 9 -31.81 -15.39 36.79
C SER A 9 -30.38 -15.91 36.83
N SER A 10 -30.23 -17.09 37.44
CA SER A 10 -29.04 -17.94 37.46
C SER A 10 -28.55 -18.24 36.04
N LEU A 11 -27.25 -17.97 35.80
CA LEU A 11 -26.52 -18.40 34.61
C LEU A 11 -26.21 -19.90 34.74
N LEU A 12 -26.82 -20.72 33.88
CA LEU A 12 -26.41 -22.10 33.66
C LEU A 12 -25.10 -22.18 32.86
N PRO A 13 -24.34 -23.29 32.98
CA PRO A 13 -23.05 -23.46 32.32
C PRO A 13 -23.23 -23.89 30.86
N PHE A 14 -22.68 -23.13 29.92
CA PHE A 14 -22.63 -23.54 28.52
C PHE A 14 -21.43 -24.46 28.29
N GLU A 15 -21.70 -25.76 28.37
CA GLU A 15 -20.86 -26.86 27.92
C GLU A 15 -20.39 -26.64 26.47
N ARG A 16 -19.07 -26.72 26.25
CA ARG A 16 -18.44 -26.74 24.92
C ARG A 16 -18.33 -28.19 24.45
N PRO A 17 -18.77 -28.56 23.23
CA PRO A 17 -18.35 -29.81 22.64
C PRO A 17 -16.88 -29.70 22.20
N ARG A 18 -16.02 -30.54 22.77
CA ARG A 18 -14.70 -30.86 22.20
C ARG A 18 -14.93 -31.62 20.88
N SER A 19 -14.64 -30.99 19.75
CA SER A 19 -14.40 -31.73 18.50
C SER A 19 -12.91 -31.67 18.18
N SER A 20 -12.23 -32.77 18.48
CA SER A 20 -10.90 -33.06 17.94
C SER A 20 -11.01 -33.17 16.42
N ARG A 21 -10.36 -32.26 15.68
CA ARG A 21 -10.00 -32.49 14.29
C ARG A 21 -8.55 -32.10 14.10
N HIS A 22 -7.81 -33.07 13.60
CA HIS A 22 -6.46 -33.00 13.07
C HIS A 22 -6.14 -31.63 12.42
N LEU A 23 -5.08 -31.00 12.92
CA LEU A 23 -4.35 -29.97 12.20
C LEU A 23 -3.70 -30.64 10.97
N GLN A 24 -4.27 -30.40 9.79
CA GLN A 24 -3.53 -30.52 8.52
C GLN A 24 -2.81 -29.19 8.23
N PRO A 25 -1.67 -29.22 7.51
CA PRO A 25 -0.96 -28.02 7.10
C PRO A 25 -1.78 -27.28 6.06
N HIS A 26 -2.01 -25.97 6.26
CA HIS A 26 -2.72 -25.13 5.30
C HIS A 26 -1.93 -25.04 3.98
N HIS A 27 -2.40 -25.76 2.97
CA HIS A 27 -2.12 -25.47 1.57
C HIS A 27 -2.63 -24.07 1.22
N ALA A 28 -1.88 -23.38 0.37
CA ALA A 28 -2.21 -22.08 -0.20
C ALA A 28 -3.66 -22.04 -0.71
N LEU A 29 -4.39 -21.00 -0.32
CA LEU A 29 -5.72 -20.72 -0.87
C LEU A 29 -5.61 -20.49 -2.39
N PRO A 30 -6.46 -21.10 -3.22
CA PRO A 30 -6.54 -20.75 -4.63
C PRO A 30 -7.06 -19.31 -4.77
N PRO A 31 -6.66 -18.55 -5.80
CA PRO A 31 -7.20 -17.23 -6.04
C PRO A 31 -8.72 -17.34 -6.25
N LEU A 32 -9.51 -16.60 -5.47
CA LEU A 32 -10.94 -16.44 -5.70
C LEU A 32 -11.16 -15.77 -7.08
N PRO A 33 -12.14 -16.23 -7.89
CA PRO A 33 -12.43 -15.64 -9.18
C PRO A 33 -12.96 -14.21 -8.98
N LEU A 34 -12.29 -13.23 -9.59
CA LEU A 34 -12.81 -11.89 -9.75
C LEU A 34 -14.11 -11.93 -10.58
N PRO A 35 -15.12 -11.10 -10.27
CA PRO A 35 -16.35 -11.04 -11.06
C PRO A 35 -16.05 -10.54 -12.49
N PRO A 36 -16.74 -11.03 -13.52
CA PRO A 36 -16.53 -10.60 -14.90
C PRO A 36 -17.23 -9.26 -15.12
N ALA A 37 -16.52 -8.16 -14.91
CA ALA A 37 -16.98 -6.83 -15.25
C ALA A 37 -15.99 -6.14 -16.19
N ALA A 38 -15.92 -6.64 -17.43
CA ALA A 38 -15.62 -5.87 -18.64
C ALA A 38 -15.88 -6.73 -19.89
N SER A 39 -17.06 -7.34 -19.97
CA SER A 39 -17.60 -7.82 -21.24
C SER A 39 -18.19 -6.64 -22.02
N ALA A 40 -17.35 -5.71 -22.49
CA ALA A 40 -17.74 -4.70 -23.48
C ALA A 40 -16.47 -3.99 -23.98
N LEU A 41 -15.81 -4.63 -24.94
CA LEU A 41 -14.93 -4.07 -25.99
C LEU A 41 -13.99 -5.20 -26.37
N LYS A 42 -14.57 -6.25 -26.98
CA LYS A 42 -13.79 -7.00 -27.96
C LYS A 42 -13.35 -5.94 -28.97
N PRO A 43 -12.05 -5.72 -29.22
CA PRO A 43 -11.67 -5.02 -30.42
C PRO A 43 -12.24 -5.88 -31.54
N GLU A 44 -13.24 -5.34 -32.22
CA GLU A 44 -13.75 -5.89 -33.45
C GLU A 44 -12.53 -5.97 -34.35
N ARG A 45 -11.93 -7.18 -34.41
CA ARG A 45 -10.84 -7.50 -35.31
C ARG A 45 -11.47 -7.38 -36.67
N TYR A 46 -11.47 -6.16 -37.23
CA TYR A 46 -11.64 -5.96 -38.65
C TYR A 46 -10.69 -6.93 -39.30
N SER A 47 -11.31 -7.89 -39.97
CA SER A 47 -10.73 -9.18 -40.23
C SER A 47 -9.48 -8.96 -41.07
N ARG A 48 -8.31 -9.29 -40.53
CA ARG A 48 -7.06 -9.43 -41.30
C ARG A 48 -7.31 -10.16 -42.64
N PRO A 49 -8.19 -11.20 -42.71
CA PRO A 49 -8.62 -11.78 -43.97
C PRO A 49 -9.33 -10.82 -44.94
N GLN A 50 -10.20 -9.92 -44.47
CA GLN A 50 -10.95 -8.98 -45.32
C GLN A 50 -10.05 -7.92 -45.95
N MET A 51 -9.09 -7.35 -45.19
CA MET A 51 -8.13 -6.39 -45.74
C MET A 51 -7.16 -7.04 -46.75
N LEU A 52 -6.68 -8.26 -46.47
CA LEU A 52 -5.85 -9.00 -47.42
C LEU A 52 -6.61 -9.33 -48.71
N ASN A 53 -7.90 -9.69 -48.60
CA ASN A 53 -8.71 -9.99 -49.77
C ASN A 53 -8.93 -8.74 -50.63
N THR A 54 -9.17 -7.57 -50.03
CA THR A 54 -9.31 -6.30 -50.78
C THR A 54 -8.00 -5.83 -51.42
N SER A 55 -6.85 -6.02 -50.75
CA SER A 55 -5.55 -5.68 -51.34
C SER A 55 -5.18 -6.62 -52.48
N ALA A 56 -5.47 -7.92 -52.34
CA ALA A 56 -5.21 -8.91 -53.39
C ALA A 56 -6.05 -8.62 -54.64
N THR A 57 -7.33 -8.28 -54.49
CA THR A 57 -8.19 -7.93 -55.64
C THR A 57 -7.74 -6.65 -56.35
N LEU A 58 -7.19 -5.67 -55.64
CA LEU A 58 -6.68 -4.43 -56.23
C LEU A 58 -5.39 -4.67 -57.01
N VAL A 59 -4.46 -5.46 -56.46
CA VAL A 59 -3.22 -5.86 -57.14
C VAL A 59 -3.51 -6.72 -58.37
N ASP A 60 -4.47 -7.64 -58.29
CA ASP A 60 -4.88 -8.45 -59.44
C ASP A 60 -5.53 -7.61 -60.54
N MET A 61 -6.36 -6.62 -60.20
CA MET A 61 -6.91 -5.66 -61.17
C MET A 61 -5.81 -4.82 -61.85
N ASP A 62 -4.82 -4.36 -61.09
CA ASP A 62 -3.70 -3.56 -61.61
C ASP A 62 -2.82 -4.39 -62.55
N CYS A 63 -2.55 -5.65 -62.17
CA CYS A 63 -1.82 -6.59 -63.02
C CYS A 63 -2.61 -6.96 -64.29
N GLN A 64 -3.93 -7.10 -64.20
CA GLN A 64 -4.81 -7.39 -65.33
C GLN A 64 -4.79 -6.23 -66.34
N SER A 65 -4.96 -5.00 -65.85
CA SER A 65 -4.88 -3.77 -66.65
C SER A 65 -3.52 -3.64 -67.34
N GLY A 66 -2.42 -3.85 -66.61
CA GLY A 66 -1.07 -3.84 -67.17
C GLY A 66 -0.86 -4.84 -68.32
N ARG A 67 -1.42 -6.05 -68.20
CA ARG A 67 -1.33 -7.09 -69.26
C ARG A 67 -2.15 -6.70 -70.50
N GLU A 68 -3.34 -6.14 -70.33
CA GLU A 68 -4.19 -5.70 -71.43
C GLU A 68 -3.54 -4.58 -72.24
N ILE A 69 -2.85 -3.65 -71.58
CA ILE A 69 -2.09 -2.56 -72.20
C ILE A 69 -0.92 -3.10 -73.01
N VAL A 70 -0.09 -3.95 -72.41
CA VAL A 70 1.08 -4.54 -73.10
C VAL A 70 0.62 -5.31 -74.34
N SER A 71 -0.51 -6.02 -74.25
CA SER A 71 -1.09 -6.71 -75.40
C SER A 71 -1.57 -5.74 -76.49
N SER A 72 -2.11 -4.58 -76.11
CA SER A 72 -2.67 -3.58 -77.04
C SER A 72 -1.59 -2.75 -77.72
N VAL A 73 -0.58 -2.32 -76.97
CA VAL A 73 0.60 -1.61 -77.47
C VAL A 73 1.37 -2.48 -78.46
N LYS A 74 1.53 -3.77 -78.14
CA LYS A 74 2.21 -4.73 -79.02
C LYS A 74 1.44 -5.00 -80.31
N ARG A 75 0.11 -4.80 -80.33
CA ARG A 75 -0.73 -4.88 -81.55
C ARG A 75 -0.66 -3.61 -82.41
N LEU A 76 -0.32 -2.46 -81.82
CA LEU A 76 -0.24 -1.16 -82.50
C LEU A 76 1.20 -0.80 -82.94
N GLN A 77 2.21 -1.50 -82.42
CA GLN A 77 3.61 -1.42 -82.88
C GLN A 77 3.75 -1.95 -84.31
N GLY A 78 3.58 -1.07 -85.31
CA GLY A 78 3.85 -1.39 -86.72
C GLY A 78 2.88 -0.80 -87.76
N ARG A 79 1.95 0.07 -87.37
CA ARG A 79 1.01 0.73 -88.29
C ARG A 79 1.11 2.25 -88.22
N GLY A 80 0.62 2.92 -89.28
CA GLY A 80 0.88 4.32 -89.62
C GLY A 80 0.39 5.37 -88.60
N PRO A 81 0.55 6.67 -88.91
CA PRO A 81 0.45 7.78 -87.94
C PRO A 81 -0.88 7.87 -87.16
N SER A 82 -1.99 7.35 -87.69
CA SER A 82 -3.29 7.32 -87.00
C SER A 82 -3.31 6.37 -85.79
N ASP A 83 -2.48 5.32 -85.79
CA ASP A 83 -2.41 4.35 -84.69
C ASP A 83 -1.52 4.87 -83.54
N GLU A 84 -0.61 5.80 -83.83
CA GLU A 84 0.19 6.52 -82.83
C GLU A 84 -0.67 7.50 -82.01
N GLN A 85 -1.64 8.18 -82.64
CA GLN A 85 -2.61 9.00 -81.91
C GLN A 85 -3.48 8.17 -80.96
N LEU A 86 -3.94 6.99 -81.40
CA LEU A 86 -4.70 6.08 -80.56
C LEU A 86 -3.87 5.58 -79.37
N LEU A 87 -2.59 5.24 -79.59
CA LEU A 87 -1.67 4.83 -78.54
C LEU A 87 -1.45 5.95 -77.49
N LYS A 88 -1.36 7.21 -77.93
CA LYS A 88 -1.23 8.37 -77.05
C LYS A 88 -2.47 8.58 -76.17
N LEU A 89 -3.66 8.50 -76.75
CA LEU A 89 -4.92 8.61 -75.99
C LEU A 89 -5.06 7.52 -74.93
N MET A 90 -4.70 6.27 -75.27
CA MET A 90 -4.70 5.17 -74.28
C MET A 90 -3.69 5.42 -73.16
N LEU A 91 -2.47 5.88 -73.50
CA LEU A 91 -1.47 6.19 -72.48
C LEU A 91 -1.93 7.34 -71.57
N GLU A 92 -2.55 8.38 -72.13
CA GLU A 92 -3.13 9.50 -71.37
C GLU A 92 -4.23 9.02 -70.42
N GLU A 93 -5.12 8.13 -70.87
CA GLU A 93 -6.16 7.52 -70.03
C GLU A 93 -5.58 6.71 -68.86
N HIS A 94 -4.50 5.96 -69.10
CA HIS A 94 -3.83 5.20 -68.06
C HIS A 94 -3.06 6.08 -67.08
N ILE A 95 -2.35 7.10 -67.56
CA ILE A 95 -1.70 8.09 -66.70
C ILE A 95 -2.75 8.75 -65.81
N TYR A 96 -3.90 9.11 -66.37
CA TYR A 96 -5.02 9.67 -65.61
C TYR A 96 -5.55 8.68 -64.57
N SER A 97 -5.81 7.43 -64.96
CA SER A 97 -6.34 6.38 -64.07
C SER A 97 -5.39 6.06 -62.91
N VAL A 98 -4.09 5.91 -63.18
CA VAL A 98 -3.05 5.69 -62.17
C VAL A 98 -2.95 6.89 -61.23
N THR A 99 -3.06 8.11 -61.76
CA THR A 99 -3.04 9.34 -60.94
C THR A 99 -4.23 9.39 -60.00
N MET A 100 -5.44 9.09 -60.49
CA MET A 100 -6.65 9.03 -59.66
C MET A 100 -6.60 7.94 -58.58
N LEU A 101 -6.09 6.75 -58.92
CA LEU A 101 -5.89 5.67 -57.95
C LEU A 101 -4.86 6.05 -56.88
N THR A 102 -3.76 6.68 -57.28
CA THR A 102 -2.71 7.15 -56.34
C THR A 102 -3.27 8.22 -55.40
N GLN A 103 -4.05 9.18 -55.92
CA GLN A 103 -4.71 10.20 -55.08
C GLN A 103 -5.70 9.58 -54.10
N ARG A 104 -6.49 8.59 -54.54
CA ARG A 104 -7.43 7.88 -53.68
C ARG A 104 -6.72 7.10 -52.57
N LEU A 105 -5.65 6.38 -52.91
CA LEU A 105 -4.84 5.64 -51.94
C LEU A 105 -4.19 6.58 -50.91
N ASN A 106 -3.70 7.75 -51.34
CA ASN A 106 -3.17 8.74 -50.42
C ASN A 106 -4.24 9.23 -49.42
N GLY A 107 -5.45 9.53 -49.89
CA GLY A 107 -6.57 9.90 -49.01
C GLY A 107 -6.96 8.78 -48.04
N ASP A 108 -7.00 7.54 -48.51
CA ASP A 108 -7.30 6.38 -47.64
C ASP A 108 -6.20 6.17 -46.58
N ILE A 109 -4.92 6.39 -46.93
CA ILE A 109 -3.79 6.33 -45.99
C ILE A 109 -3.93 7.42 -44.92
N GLU A 110 -4.24 8.66 -45.28
CA GLU A 110 -4.44 9.76 -44.34
C GLU A 110 -5.55 9.45 -43.33
N VAL A 111 -6.70 8.94 -43.79
CA VAL A 111 -7.81 8.55 -42.92
C VAL A 111 -7.41 7.41 -41.97
N LEU A 112 -6.65 6.43 -42.45
CA LEU A 112 -6.17 5.33 -41.61
C LEU A 112 -5.14 5.80 -40.57
N GLN A 113 -4.24 6.71 -40.94
CA GLN A 113 -3.28 7.31 -40.01
C GLN A 113 -3.99 8.10 -38.91
N GLU A 114 -5.02 8.86 -39.25
CA GLU A 114 -5.83 9.60 -38.28
C GLU A 114 -6.58 8.67 -37.32
N LYS A 115 -7.15 7.57 -37.83
CA LYS A 115 -7.76 6.52 -37.00
C LYS A 115 -6.76 5.85 -36.08
N LEU A 116 -5.54 5.57 -36.56
CA LEU A 116 -4.49 4.97 -35.74
C LEU A 116 -4.03 5.93 -34.64
N ARG A 117 -3.90 7.22 -34.96
CA ARG A 117 -3.53 8.27 -34.01
C ARG A 117 -4.57 8.44 -32.91
N SER A 118 -5.85 8.57 -33.26
CA SER A 118 -6.95 8.65 -32.28
C SER A 118 -7.06 7.39 -31.42
N TRP A 119 -6.88 6.20 -32.02
CA TRP A 119 -6.86 4.94 -31.27
C TRP A 119 -5.68 4.87 -30.28
N ALA A 120 -4.49 5.32 -30.69
CA ALA A 120 -3.31 5.36 -29.82
C ALA A 120 -3.51 6.32 -28.63
N GLU A 121 -4.13 7.48 -28.86
CA GLU A 121 -4.45 8.45 -27.81
C GLU A 121 -5.40 7.85 -26.76
N VAL A 122 -6.50 7.23 -27.18
CA VAL A 122 -7.45 6.56 -26.27
C VAL A 122 -6.78 5.43 -25.50
N THR A 123 -5.95 4.63 -26.17
CA THR A 123 -5.24 3.51 -25.56
C THR A 123 -4.24 4.01 -24.51
N TYR A 124 -3.45 5.04 -24.83
CA TYR A 124 -2.51 5.65 -23.89
C TYR A 124 -3.22 6.30 -22.70
N GLY A 125 -4.32 7.04 -22.95
CA GLY A 125 -5.12 7.66 -21.90
C GLY A 125 -5.72 6.63 -20.93
N THR A 126 -6.25 5.54 -21.49
CA THR A 126 -6.83 4.42 -20.70
C THR A 126 -5.74 3.71 -19.89
N GLN A 127 -4.60 3.39 -20.51
CA GLN A 127 -3.47 2.75 -19.82
C GLN A 127 -2.93 3.63 -18.68
N SER A 128 -2.81 4.94 -18.91
CA SER A 128 -2.35 5.90 -17.91
C SER A 128 -3.35 6.06 -16.76
N ALA A 129 -4.65 6.00 -17.04
CA ALA A 129 -5.69 6.00 -16.00
C ALA A 129 -5.63 4.71 -15.18
N LEU A 130 -5.48 3.56 -15.83
CA LEU A 130 -5.36 2.26 -15.18
C LEU A 130 -4.14 2.20 -14.26
N GLN A 131 -2.96 2.59 -14.72
CA GLN A 131 -1.75 2.64 -13.89
C GLN A 131 -1.91 3.54 -12.64
N ARG A 132 -2.59 4.69 -12.79
CA ARG A 132 -2.89 5.57 -11.64
C ARG A 132 -3.81 4.88 -10.63
N MET A 133 -4.85 4.20 -11.12
CA MET A 133 -5.76 3.45 -10.25
C MET A 133 -5.04 2.31 -9.54
N GLU A 134 -4.18 1.55 -10.22
CA GLU A 134 -3.38 0.48 -9.63
C GLU A 134 -2.47 1.00 -8.51
N LEU A 135 -1.76 2.11 -8.75
CA LEU A 135 -0.92 2.74 -7.73
C LEU A 135 -1.74 3.19 -6.52
N GLN A 136 -2.92 3.77 -6.73
CA GLN A 136 -3.82 4.16 -5.66
C GLN A 136 -4.33 2.94 -4.87
N GLN A 137 -4.72 1.87 -5.55
CA GLN A 137 -5.16 0.62 -4.92
C GLN A 137 -4.06 -0.01 -4.07
N LEU A 138 -2.82 -0.05 -4.57
CA LEU A 138 -1.67 -0.53 -3.81
C LEU A 138 -1.44 0.29 -2.53
N ALA A 139 -1.58 1.61 -2.60
CA ALA A 139 -1.45 2.48 -1.43
C ALA A 139 -2.55 2.22 -0.38
N VAL A 140 -3.81 2.11 -0.81
CA VAL A 140 -4.95 1.84 0.08
C VAL A 140 -4.85 0.45 0.71
N LEU A 141 -4.48 -0.57 -0.06
CA LEU A 141 -4.25 -1.93 0.47
C LEU A 141 -3.08 -1.96 1.47
N GLY A 142 -2.04 -1.16 1.22
CA GLY A 142 -0.92 -0.97 2.14
C GLY A 142 -1.37 -0.41 3.50
N ASP A 143 -2.16 0.66 3.51
CA ASP A 143 -2.70 1.23 4.76
C ASP A 143 -3.58 0.22 5.51
N LEU A 144 -4.50 -0.44 4.79
CA LEU A 144 -5.39 -1.42 5.39
C LEU A 144 -4.61 -2.58 6.03
N ARG A 145 -3.60 -3.10 5.33
CA ARG A 145 -2.70 -4.14 5.86
C ARG A 145 -1.96 -3.66 7.12
N GLY A 146 -1.48 -2.42 7.13
CA GLY A 146 -0.84 -1.82 8.30
C GLY A 146 -1.79 -1.63 9.48
N ARG A 147 -3.07 -1.31 9.23
CA ARG A 147 -4.11 -1.24 10.27
C ARG A 147 -4.43 -2.62 10.84
N ILE A 148 -4.61 -3.63 9.98
CA ILE A 148 -4.85 -5.01 10.41
C ILE A 148 -3.70 -5.53 11.26
N ALA A 149 -2.45 -5.34 10.84
CA ALA A 149 -1.28 -5.76 11.62
C ALA A 149 -1.23 -5.12 13.02
N ARG A 150 -1.61 -3.83 13.14
CA ARG A 150 -1.73 -3.15 14.44
C ARG A 150 -2.87 -3.70 15.29
N CYS A 151 -4.01 -4.00 14.68
CA CYS A 151 -5.13 -4.67 15.37
C CYS A 151 -4.72 -6.05 15.88
N ASP A 152 -4.04 -6.86 15.07
CA ASP A 152 -3.57 -8.19 15.46
C ASP A 152 -2.59 -8.11 16.63
N ALA A 153 -1.63 -7.18 16.58
CA ALA A 153 -0.70 -6.93 17.68
C ALA A 153 -1.42 -6.51 18.97
N ASN A 154 -2.42 -5.63 18.87
CA ASN A 154 -3.22 -5.20 20.00
C ASN A 154 -4.07 -6.34 20.57
N ILE A 155 -4.68 -7.18 19.73
CA ILE A 155 -5.46 -8.35 20.15
C ILE A 155 -4.55 -9.35 20.88
N ALA A 156 -3.34 -9.59 20.36
CA ALA A 156 -2.38 -10.48 21.01
C ALA A 156 -1.99 -9.95 22.40
N LYS A 157 -1.68 -8.65 22.52
CA LYS A 157 -1.37 -8.00 23.80
C LYS A 157 -2.55 -8.05 24.78
N LEU A 158 -3.75 -7.70 24.34
CA LEU A 158 -4.94 -7.77 25.19
C LEU A 158 -5.22 -9.21 25.65
N SER A 159 -4.93 -10.20 24.80
CA SER A 159 -5.07 -11.62 25.16
C SER A 159 -4.05 -12.07 26.21
N THR A 160 -2.83 -11.51 26.20
CA THR A 160 -1.84 -11.77 27.26
C THR A 160 -2.21 -11.07 28.55
N ASP A 161 -2.64 -9.81 28.49
CA ASP A 161 -3.05 -9.02 29.66
C ASP A 161 -4.27 -9.67 30.35
N LEU A 162 -5.25 -10.12 29.56
CA LEU A 162 -6.42 -10.85 30.07
C LEU A 162 -6.04 -12.18 30.76
N ARG A 163 -5.00 -12.86 30.27
CA ARG A 163 -4.51 -14.10 30.88
C ARG A 163 -3.81 -13.82 32.21
N SER A 164 -2.92 -12.83 32.23
CA SER A 164 -2.23 -12.40 33.45
C SER A 164 -3.23 -12.00 34.53
N THR A 165 -4.18 -11.10 34.20
CA THR A 165 -5.21 -10.66 35.15
C THR A 165 -6.08 -11.81 35.65
N ARG A 166 -6.36 -12.82 34.81
CA ARG A 166 -7.06 -14.03 35.23
C ARG A 166 -6.24 -14.87 36.21
N GLU A 167 -4.93 -15.02 35.97
CA GLU A 167 -4.02 -15.73 36.88
C GLU A 167 -3.92 -15.01 38.23
N ASP A 168 -3.82 -13.68 38.22
CA ASP A 168 -3.83 -12.83 39.40
C ASP A 168 -5.14 -13.02 40.19
N LEU A 169 -6.29 -12.96 39.53
CA LEU A 169 -7.60 -13.20 40.16
C LEU A 169 -7.70 -14.60 40.77
N GLN A 170 -7.13 -15.63 40.14
CA GLN A 170 -7.10 -16.98 40.70
C GLN A 170 -6.20 -17.10 41.92
N SER A 171 -5.07 -16.39 41.95
CA SER A 171 -4.22 -16.34 43.14
C SER A 171 -4.91 -15.64 44.31
N LEU A 172 -5.58 -14.51 44.03
CA LEU A 172 -6.32 -13.74 45.03
C LEU A 172 -7.51 -14.53 45.58
N ASP A 173 -8.26 -15.27 44.74
CA ASP A 173 -9.34 -16.17 45.20
C ASP A 173 -8.82 -17.27 46.14
N LYS A 174 -7.63 -17.83 45.87
CA LYS A 174 -7.00 -18.81 46.77
C LYS A 174 -6.59 -18.18 48.10
N GLU A 175 -5.96 -17.01 48.07
CA GLU A 175 -5.56 -16.28 49.28
C GLU A 175 -6.78 -15.86 50.11
N GLN A 176 -7.86 -15.43 49.46
CA GLN A 176 -9.14 -15.14 50.10
C GLN A 176 -9.73 -16.37 50.79
N LYS A 177 -9.68 -17.55 50.16
CA LYS A 177 -10.14 -18.81 50.77
C LYS A 177 -9.30 -19.22 51.98
N ILE A 178 -7.98 -19.10 51.87
CA ILE A 178 -7.05 -19.42 52.96
C ILE A 178 -7.28 -18.48 54.16
N SER A 179 -7.31 -17.17 53.91
CA SER A 179 -7.55 -16.17 54.95
C SER A 179 -8.93 -16.34 55.61
N LYS A 180 -9.98 -16.63 54.83
CA LYS A 180 -11.30 -16.95 55.36
C LYS A 180 -11.26 -18.17 56.28
N ALA A 181 -10.62 -19.26 55.87
CA ALA A 181 -10.50 -20.46 56.70
C ALA A 181 -9.73 -20.19 58.00
N ALA A 182 -8.65 -19.40 57.93
CA ALA A 182 -7.88 -19.00 59.10
C ALA A 182 -8.68 -18.10 60.06
N LEU A 183 -9.52 -17.20 59.54
CA LEU A 183 -10.43 -16.40 60.36
C LEU A 183 -11.52 -17.26 61.01
N GLU A 184 -12.10 -18.22 60.28
CA GLU A 184 -13.10 -19.15 60.81
C GLU A 184 -12.53 -20.05 61.93
N THR A 185 -11.26 -20.47 61.85
CA THR A 185 -10.62 -21.23 62.94
C THR A 185 -10.35 -20.35 64.15
N LYS A 186 -9.86 -19.12 63.95
CA LYS A 186 -9.65 -18.16 65.04
C LYS A 186 -10.96 -17.76 65.73
N LEU A 187 -12.04 -17.58 64.97
CA LEU A 187 -13.37 -17.31 65.52
C LEU A 187 -13.82 -18.47 66.42
N ARG A 188 -13.71 -19.72 65.96
CA ARG A 188 -14.03 -20.91 66.75
C ARG A 188 -13.17 -21.03 68.02
N GLU A 189 -11.87 -20.74 67.92
CA GLU A 189 -10.98 -20.72 69.08
C GLU A 189 -11.46 -19.72 70.14
N VAL A 190 -11.80 -18.49 69.73
CA VAL A 190 -12.36 -17.47 70.62
C VAL A 190 -13.71 -17.91 71.21
N GLU A 191 -14.63 -18.46 70.40
CA GLU A 191 -15.92 -18.97 70.89
C GLU A 191 -15.74 -20.06 71.97
N THR A 192 -14.77 -20.96 71.81
CA THR A 192 -14.47 -21.99 72.81
C THR A 192 -13.85 -21.39 74.08
N GLN A 193 -12.95 -20.42 73.96
CA GLN A 193 -12.36 -19.72 75.10
C GLN A 193 -13.43 -18.97 75.90
N VAL A 194 -14.34 -18.26 75.22
CA VAL A 194 -15.47 -17.55 75.85
C VAL A 194 -16.36 -18.53 76.60
N SER A 195 -16.74 -19.64 75.96
CA SER A 195 -17.58 -20.69 76.59
C SER A 195 -16.93 -21.28 77.84
N LEU A 196 -15.60 -21.49 77.82
CA LEU A 196 -14.84 -21.97 78.97
C LEU A 196 -14.77 -20.93 80.09
N MET A 197 -14.61 -19.64 79.78
CA MET A 197 -14.63 -18.60 80.80
C MET A 197 -16.01 -18.47 81.45
N CYS A 198 -17.09 -18.51 80.67
CA CYS A 198 -18.45 -18.50 81.19
C CYS A 198 -18.67 -19.66 82.18
N SER A 199 -18.29 -20.89 81.83
CA SER A 199 -18.45 -22.02 82.76
C SER A 199 -17.61 -21.90 84.04
N LYS A 200 -16.40 -21.34 83.96
CA LYS A 200 -15.59 -21.02 85.16
C LYS A 200 -16.23 -19.94 86.02
N VAL A 201 -16.82 -18.91 85.42
CA VAL A 201 -17.56 -17.86 86.14
C VAL A 201 -18.78 -18.47 86.84
N ASP A 202 -19.53 -19.35 86.17
CA ASP A 202 -20.69 -20.04 86.74
C ASP A 202 -20.29 -20.99 87.90
N GLN A 203 -19.17 -21.70 87.77
CA GLN A 203 -18.64 -22.54 88.86
C GLN A 203 -18.17 -21.71 90.06
N THR A 204 -17.48 -20.58 89.83
CA THR A 204 -16.99 -19.74 90.92
C THR A 204 -18.11 -18.98 91.62
N THR A 205 -19.19 -18.62 90.91
CA THR A 205 -20.39 -18.04 91.52
C THR A 205 -21.14 -19.07 92.36
N THR A 206 -21.41 -20.27 91.85
CA THR A 206 -22.05 -21.36 92.61
C THR A 206 -21.22 -21.82 93.82
N LEU A 207 -19.89 -21.89 93.71
CA LEU A 207 -19.00 -22.21 94.85
C LEU A 207 -18.98 -21.09 95.90
N LYS A 208 -19.03 -19.82 95.49
CA LYS A 208 -19.17 -18.68 96.42
C LYS A 208 -20.52 -18.72 97.15
N GLU A 209 -21.56 -19.18 96.48
CA GLU A 209 -22.88 -19.39 97.10
C GLU A 209 -22.89 -20.60 98.06
N ALA A 210 -22.16 -21.67 97.74
CA ALA A 210 -22.11 -22.89 98.55
C ALA A 210 -21.14 -22.84 99.75
N LYS A 211 -20.08 -22.03 99.70
CA LYS A 211 -19.01 -22.01 100.72
C LYS A 211 -19.20 -20.90 101.77
N LYS A 212 -20.44 -20.77 102.26
CA LYS A 212 -20.78 -20.04 103.49
C LYS A 212 -20.65 -21.01 104.67
N ASN A 213 -19.41 -21.35 105.09
CA ASN A 213 -18.96 -21.82 106.42
C ASN A 213 -17.51 -22.39 106.35
N PRO A 214 -16.57 -22.06 107.27
CA PRO A 214 -15.16 -22.47 107.18
C PRO A 214 -14.71 -23.41 108.32
N ILE A 215 -13.97 -24.49 108.02
CA ILE A 215 -13.11 -25.28 108.92
C ILE A 215 -12.11 -26.01 107.97
N GLU A 216 -10.79 -25.85 107.89
CA GLU A 216 -9.62 -25.60 108.77
C GLU A 216 -9.11 -26.84 109.52
N GLY A 217 -8.04 -27.46 109.00
CA GLY A 217 -7.31 -28.53 109.70
C GLY A 217 -6.58 -29.53 108.79
N ASP A 218 -5.57 -29.09 108.03
CA ASP A 218 -4.54 -30.00 107.45
C ASP A 218 -3.28 -29.23 106.93
N SER A 219 -2.89 -28.16 107.63
CA SER A 219 -1.96 -27.14 107.10
C SER A 219 -0.56 -27.67 106.73
N SER A 220 0.02 -28.59 107.51
CA SER A 220 1.46 -28.89 107.41
C SER A 220 1.84 -29.89 106.30
N LEU A 221 1.00 -30.90 106.02
CA LEU A 221 1.21 -31.82 104.88
C LEU A 221 0.94 -31.09 103.55
N LEU A 222 -0.11 -30.26 103.54
CA LEU A 222 -0.46 -29.41 102.41
C LEU A 222 0.68 -28.44 102.08
N ASP A 223 1.33 -27.83 103.08
CA ASP A 223 2.48 -26.96 102.86
C ASP A 223 3.65 -27.67 102.17
N SER A 224 3.95 -28.92 102.54
CA SER A 224 5.03 -29.70 101.91
C SER A 224 4.72 -30.07 100.44
N LYS A 225 3.47 -30.46 100.14
CA LYS A 225 3.01 -30.74 98.77
C LYS A 225 2.92 -29.47 97.94
N LEU A 226 2.41 -28.38 98.51
CA LEU A 226 2.37 -27.06 97.87
C LEU A 226 3.77 -26.60 97.52
N LYS A 227 4.75 -26.78 98.42
CA LYS A 227 6.14 -26.43 98.16
C LYS A 227 6.75 -27.27 97.01
N SER A 228 6.57 -28.59 97.03
CA SER A 228 7.02 -29.47 95.94
C SER A 228 6.39 -29.12 94.59
N VAL A 229 5.07 -28.88 94.54
CA VAL A 229 4.37 -28.46 93.31
C VAL A 229 4.82 -27.07 92.87
N THR A 230 5.06 -26.16 93.81
CA THR A 230 5.57 -24.80 93.51
C THR A 230 6.98 -24.86 92.92
N ASP A 231 7.85 -25.71 93.45
CA ASP A 231 9.22 -25.85 92.96
C ASP A 231 9.25 -26.55 91.58
N GLU A 232 8.37 -27.53 91.34
CA GLU A 232 8.17 -28.13 90.01
C GLU A 232 7.63 -27.11 88.99
N LEU A 233 6.63 -26.30 89.37
CA LEU A 233 6.11 -25.21 88.52
C LEU A 233 7.19 -24.19 88.17
N LYS A 234 8.03 -23.81 89.14
CA LYS A 234 9.18 -22.92 88.88
C LYS A 234 10.17 -23.55 87.90
N ALA A 235 10.48 -24.84 88.08
CA ALA A 235 11.38 -25.56 87.17
C ALA A 235 10.81 -25.60 85.74
N GLN A 236 9.51 -25.88 85.58
CA GLN A 236 8.83 -25.86 84.28
C GLN A 236 8.79 -24.46 83.66
N ILE A 237 8.50 -23.42 84.45
CA ILE A 237 8.52 -22.02 83.98
C ILE A 237 9.91 -21.64 83.46
N LEU A 238 10.97 -21.97 84.22
CA LEU A 238 12.35 -21.69 83.81
C LEU A 238 12.74 -22.48 82.54
N SER A 239 12.29 -23.73 82.42
CA SER A 239 12.53 -24.54 81.22
C SER A 239 11.82 -23.97 79.98
N VAL A 240 10.57 -23.53 80.12
CA VAL A 240 9.81 -22.90 79.03
C VAL A 240 10.42 -21.55 78.64
N GLN A 241 10.84 -20.75 79.63
CA GLN A 241 11.53 -19.48 79.38
C GLN A 241 12.83 -19.69 78.60
N ASN A 242 13.69 -20.61 79.03
CA ASN A 242 14.94 -20.92 78.30
C ASN A 242 14.68 -21.43 76.88
N TRP A 243 13.64 -22.26 76.69
CA TRP A 243 13.27 -22.74 75.35
C TRP A 243 12.76 -21.60 74.46
N MET A 244 11.91 -20.72 75.00
CA MET A 244 11.37 -19.55 74.31
C MET A 244 12.47 -18.57 73.90
N ASP A 245 13.41 -18.28 74.81
CA ASP A 245 14.57 -17.44 74.52
C ASP A 245 15.42 -18.05 73.40
N LYS A 246 15.57 -19.38 73.40
CA LYS A 246 16.33 -20.07 72.36
C LYS A 246 15.64 -20.03 71.00
N GLU A 247 14.33 -20.23 70.98
CA GLU A 247 13.53 -20.14 69.76
C GLU A 247 13.51 -18.71 69.20
N GLN A 248 13.45 -17.70 70.07
CA GLN A 248 13.58 -16.30 69.68
C GLN A 248 14.95 -16.00 69.08
N GLU A 249 16.03 -16.55 69.66
CA GLU A 249 17.38 -16.39 69.10
C GLU A 249 17.51 -17.06 67.72
N ASN A 250 16.91 -18.24 67.54
CA ASN A 250 16.93 -18.98 66.27
C ASN A 250 16.14 -18.23 65.18
N THR A 251 14.95 -17.74 65.49
CA THR A 251 14.12 -16.98 64.55
C THR A 251 14.79 -15.67 64.14
N LEU A 252 15.42 -14.95 65.06
CA LEU A 252 16.20 -13.75 64.75
C LEU A 252 17.37 -14.05 63.80
N LYS A 253 18.09 -15.16 64.02
CA LYS A 253 19.18 -15.61 63.11
C LYS A 253 18.65 -15.94 61.72
N GLU A 254 17.50 -16.61 61.62
CA GLU A 254 16.89 -16.93 60.33
C GLU A 254 16.45 -15.67 59.57
N VAL A 255 15.83 -14.70 60.27
CA VAL A 255 15.43 -13.42 59.68
C VAL A 255 16.64 -12.64 59.18
N LEU A 256 17.72 -12.56 59.96
CA LEU A 256 18.97 -11.90 59.54
C LEU A 256 19.56 -12.57 58.29
N ASN A 257 19.57 -13.91 58.22
CA ASN A 257 20.04 -14.64 57.05
C ASN A 257 19.18 -14.34 55.80
N LYS A 258 17.85 -14.26 55.95
CA LYS A 258 16.95 -13.87 54.83
C LYS A 258 17.19 -12.44 54.36
N ILE A 259 17.42 -11.50 55.29
CA ILE A 259 17.74 -10.11 54.96
C ILE A 259 19.06 -10.03 54.17
N GLU A 260 20.08 -10.78 54.57
CA GLU A 260 21.37 -10.81 53.87
C GLU A 260 21.22 -11.38 52.45
N GLN A 261 20.46 -12.47 52.29
CA GLN A 261 20.18 -13.07 50.98
C GLN A 261 19.45 -12.10 50.04
N LEU A 262 18.41 -11.40 50.55
CA LEU A 262 17.68 -10.39 49.78
C LEU A 262 18.61 -9.24 49.38
N SER A 263 19.47 -8.77 50.29
CA SER A 263 20.43 -7.71 50.03
C SER A 263 21.41 -8.09 48.90
N GLN A 264 21.90 -9.34 48.92
CA GLN A 264 22.79 -9.84 47.87
C GLN A 264 22.06 -9.99 46.52
N LEU A 265 20.80 -10.41 46.53
CA LEU A 265 19.99 -10.51 45.31
C LEU A 265 19.75 -9.12 44.69
N ILE A 266 19.39 -8.13 45.51
CA ILE A 266 19.21 -6.74 45.08
C ILE A 266 20.51 -6.20 44.48
N LYS A 267 21.66 -6.40 45.14
CA LYS A 267 22.97 -5.99 44.65
C LYS A 267 23.32 -6.61 43.30
N ASN A 268 23.05 -7.90 43.12
CA ASN A 268 23.24 -8.60 41.84
C ASN A 268 22.31 -8.06 40.74
N LYS A 269 21.04 -7.78 41.07
CA LYS A 269 20.08 -7.20 40.12
C LYS A 269 20.48 -5.81 39.65
N ILE A 270 20.92 -4.94 40.58
CA ILE A 270 21.39 -3.59 40.26
C ILE A 270 22.61 -3.66 39.33
N SER A 271 23.63 -4.46 39.67
CA SER A 271 24.82 -4.60 38.83
C SER A 271 24.54 -5.20 37.44
N SER A 272 23.56 -6.11 37.33
CA SER A 272 23.09 -6.61 36.03
C SER A 272 22.36 -5.53 35.23
N ASN A 273 21.59 -4.68 35.90
CA ASN A 273 20.87 -3.58 35.26
C ASN A 273 21.83 -2.50 34.74
N ASP A 274 22.87 -2.16 35.51
CA ASP A 274 23.91 -1.21 35.09
C ASP A 274 24.62 -1.68 33.81
N LYS A 275 24.90 -2.99 33.71
CA LYS A 275 25.44 -3.58 32.47
C LYS A 275 24.46 -3.44 31.30
N ALA A 276 23.17 -3.69 31.52
CA ALA A 276 22.15 -3.53 30.49
C ALA A 276 22.03 -2.06 30.01
N VAL A 277 22.08 -1.10 30.94
CA VAL A 277 22.09 0.34 30.62
C VAL A 277 23.35 0.72 29.82
N GLN A 278 24.52 0.18 30.18
CA GLN A 278 25.74 0.40 29.39
C GLN A 278 25.65 -0.17 27.97
N PHE A 279 25.06 -1.35 27.80
CA PHE A 279 24.84 -1.93 26.47
C PHE A 279 23.85 -1.13 25.64
N ALA A 280 22.75 -0.65 26.22
CA ALA A 280 21.80 0.23 25.56
C ALA A 280 22.47 1.53 25.08
N GLY A 281 23.31 2.14 25.91
CA GLY A 281 24.07 3.33 25.53
C GLY A 281 25.08 3.10 24.40
N LYS A 282 25.73 1.93 24.36
CA LYS A 282 26.63 1.55 23.24
C LYS A 282 25.85 1.29 21.94
N LEU A 283 24.67 0.67 22.05
CA LEU A 283 23.81 0.39 20.89
C LEU A 283 23.27 1.68 20.26
N GLY A 284 22.81 2.64 21.07
CA GLY A 284 22.37 3.95 20.59
C GLY A 284 23.48 4.72 19.88
N LYS A 285 24.72 4.67 20.39
CA LYS A 285 25.88 5.28 19.72
C LYS A 285 26.19 4.64 18.36
N LEU A 286 26.06 3.31 18.26
CA LEU A 286 26.27 2.58 17.01
C LEU A 286 25.18 2.90 15.97
N GLU A 287 23.92 3.02 16.43
CA GLU A 287 22.77 3.38 15.60
C GLU A 287 22.88 4.81 15.07
N GLU A 288 23.26 5.78 15.90
CA GLU A 288 23.49 7.16 15.47
C GLU A 288 24.62 7.25 14.43
N THR A 289 25.73 6.54 14.67
CA THR A 289 26.87 6.51 13.72
C THR A 289 26.48 5.87 12.38
N ARG A 290 25.56 4.91 12.38
CA ARG A 290 25.03 4.29 11.17
C ARG A 290 24.10 5.25 10.42
N ARG A 291 23.19 5.90 11.15
CA ARG A 291 22.25 6.89 10.62
C ARG A 291 22.98 8.08 9.98
N GLU A 292 24.00 8.61 10.64
CA GLU A 292 24.84 9.71 10.11
C GLU A 292 25.58 9.34 8.81
N LYS A 293 25.83 8.06 8.53
CA LYS A 293 26.54 7.61 7.32
C LYS A 293 25.58 7.25 6.17
N GLU A 294 24.46 6.60 6.47
CA GLU A 294 23.51 6.10 5.46
C GLU A 294 22.61 7.21 4.88
N GLU A 295 22.12 8.15 5.70
CA GLU A 295 21.25 9.26 5.25
C GLU A 295 21.92 10.20 4.22
N PRO A 296 23.11 10.78 4.49
CA PRO A 296 23.73 11.70 3.54
C PRO A 296 24.21 10.99 2.27
N GLN A 297 24.50 9.68 2.32
CA GLN A 297 24.87 8.93 1.12
C GLN A 297 23.66 8.74 0.19
N ARG A 298 22.50 8.36 0.75
CA ARG A 298 21.25 8.22 -0.01
C ARG A 298 20.78 9.54 -0.60
N GLY A 299 20.94 10.63 0.16
CA GLY A 299 20.70 12.00 -0.32
C GLY A 299 21.59 12.35 -1.52
N ARG A 300 22.91 12.15 -1.40
CA ARG A 300 23.88 12.41 -2.49
C ARG A 300 23.59 11.61 -3.77
N ASP A 301 23.23 10.34 -3.65
CA ASP A 301 22.96 9.50 -4.81
C ASP A 301 21.66 9.92 -5.53
N SER A 302 20.63 10.30 -4.77
CA SER A 302 19.40 10.87 -5.33
C SER A 302 19.63 12.22 -6.02
N GLU A 303 20.48 13.08 -5.44
CA GLU A 303 20.84 14.39 -5.99
C GLU A 303 21.63 14.24 -7.30
N ARG A 304 22.60 13.31 -7.35
CA ARG A 304 23.34 12.99 -8.59
C ARG A 304 22.43 12.50 -9.70
N MET A 305 21.46 11.63 -9.37
CA MET A 305 20.50 11.13 -10.34
C MET A 305 19.58 12.25 -10.87
N LEU A 306 19.13 13.16 -10.00
CA LEU A 306 18.33 14.31 -10.40
C LEU A 306 19.12 15.26 -11.30
N LYS A 307 20.35 15.61 -10.93
CA LYS A 307 21.26 16.42 -11.77
C LYS A 307 21.43 15.79 -13.16
N ALA A 308 21.68 14.48 -13.24
CA ALA A 308 21.81 13.78 -14.52
C ALA A 308 20.51 13.72 -15.33
N LYS A 309 19.33 13.75 -14.70
CA LYS A 309 18.04 13.86 -15.40
C LYS A 309 17.80 15.27 -15.92
N ILE A 310 18.12 16.29 -15.12
CA ILE A 310 17.99 17.71 -15.49
C ILE A 310 18.87 18.00 -16.70
N SER A 311 20.17 17.64 -16.66
CA SER A 311 21.07 17.89 -17.79
C SER A 311 20.63 17.19 -19.08
N ARG A 312 20.01 16.01 -19.00
CA ARG A 312 19.44 15.33 -20.17
C ARG A 312 18.22 16.05 -20.73
N ILE A 313 17.38 16.64 -19.88
CA ILE A 313 16.23 17.42 -20.32
C ILE A 313 16.71 18.74 -20.94
N GLU A 314 17.64 19.44 -20.29
CA GLU A 314 18.23 20.67 -20.81
C GLU A 314 18.88 20.47 -22.18
N GLN A 315 19.61 19.37 -22.36
CA GLN A 315 20.21 19.04 -23.65
C GLN A 315 19.16 18.81 -24.74
N ARG A 316 18.12 18.02 -24.46
CA ARG A 316 17.04 17.78 -25.44
C ARG A 316 16.29 19.06 -25.81
N LEU A 317 16.02 19.94 -24.84
CA LEU A 317 15.41 21.24 -25.11
C LEU A 317 16.31 22.12 -25.99
N TRP A 318 17.62 22.08 -25.77
CA TRP A 318 18.57 22.78 -26.63
C TRP A 318 18.57 22.24 -28.06
N ASP A 319 18.57 20.92 -28.22
CA ASP A 319 18.51 20.26 -29.52
C ASP A 319 17.21 20.63 -30.26
N GLU A 320 16.05 20.55 -29.59
CA GLU A 320 14.74 20.94 -30.16
C GLU A 320 14.72 22.41 -30.59
N VAL A 321 15.31 23.31 -29.81
CA VAL A 321 15.39 24.74 -30.17
C VAL A 321 16.27 24.97 -31.40
N GLN A 322 17.35 24.20 -31.55
CA GLN A 322 18.21 24.26 -32.74
C GLN A 322 17.48 23.73 -33.97
N ASP A 323 16.77 22.61 -33.84
CA ASP A 323 15.98 22.02 -34.91
C ASP A 323 14.88 22.98 -35.39
N LEU A 324 14.13 23.58 -34.45
CA LEU A 324 13.11 24.58 -34.77
C LEU A 324 13.70 25.80 -35.49
N ARG A 325 14.89 26.26 -35.07
CA ARG A 325 15.60 27.36 -35.74
C ARG A 325 16.00 26.97 -37.16
N ALA A 326 16.51 25.74 -37.36
CA ALA A 326 16.90 25.24 -38.66
C ALA A 326 15.70 25.10 -39.60
N GLU A 327 14.59 24.53 -39.11
CA GLU A 327 13.34 24.40 -39.87
C GLU A 327 12.76 25.76 -40.24
N THR A 328 12.74 26.70 -39.30
CA THR A 328 12.28 28.08 -39.54
C THR A 328 13.12 28.77 -40.62
N ASN A 329 14.45 28.64 -40.55
CA ASN A 329 15.35 29.21 -41.56
C ASN A 329 15.14 28.58 -42.94
N THR A 330 14.95 27.26 -43.00
CA THR A 330 14.62 26.55 -44.25
C THR A 330 13.28 27.03 -44.80
N GLY A 331 12.25 27.18 -43.95
CA GLY A 331 10.95 27.73 -44.34
C GLY A 331 11.07 29.13 -44.93
N PHE A 332 11.85 30.01 -44.30
CA PHE A 332 12.13 31.34 -44.85
C PHE A 332 12.86 31.28 -46.20
N ALA A 333 13.82 30.37 -46.37
CA ALA A 333 14.52 30.19 -47.65
C ALA A 333 13.54 29.79 -48.78
N ILE A 334 12.63 28.85 -48.50
CA ILE A 334 11.59 28.40 -49.45
C ILE A 334 10.64 29.56 -49.79
N ILE A 335 10.20 30.34 -48.79
CA ILE A 335 9.34 31.50 -49.02
C ILE A 335 10.06 32.52 -49.90
N HIS A 336 11.33 32.83 -49.61
CA HIS A 336 12.13 33.75 -50.42
C HIS A 336 12.28 33.27 -51.87
N GLU A 337 12.52 31.97 -52.08
CA GLU A 337 12.60 31.38 -53.42
C GLU A 337 11.25 31.46 -54.16
N SER A 338 10.15 31.16 -53.47
CA SER A 338 8.80 31.27 -54.04
C SER A 338 8.45 32.72 -54.43
N LEU A 339 8.84 33.70 -53.61
CA LEU A 339 8.64 35.12 -53.88
C LEU A 339 9.49 35.59 -55.08
N ALA A 340 10.73 35.10 -55.18
CA ALA A 340 11.58 35.36 -56.34
C ALA A 340 11.00 34.76 -57.63
N SER A 341 10.47 33.54 -57.56
CA SER A 341 9.78 32.90 -58.68
C SER A 341 8.53 33.68 -59.11
N LEU A 342 7.70 34.09 -58.15
CA LEU A 342 6.50 34.89 -58.41
C LEU A 342 6.84 36.24 -59.08
N ARG A 343 7.91 36.92 -58.63
CA ARG A 343 8.40 38.15 -59.27
C ARG A 343 8.77 37.92 -60.74
N LYS A 344 9.50 36.84 -61.05
CA LYS A 344 9.86 36.48 -62.44
C LYS A 344 8.61 36.24 -63.29
N VAL A 345 7.60 35.56 -62.76
CA VAL A 345 6.32 35.31 -63.46
C VAL A 345 5.57 36.63 -63.72
N LEU A 346 5.51 37.53 -62.72
CA LEU A 346 4.88 38.84 -62.88
C LEU A 346 5.59 39.69 -63.94
N GLU A 347 6.92 39.74 -63.93
CA GLU A 347 7.70 40.44 -64.95
C GLU A 347 7.46 39.87 -66.35
N ALA A 348 7.44 38.53 -66.50
CA ALA A 348 7.12 37.89 -67.77
C ALA A 348 5.70 38.24 -68.25
N LYS A 349 4.72 38.25 -67.34
CA LYS A 349 3.33 38.64 -67.65
C LYS A 349 3.23 40.11 -68.08
N MET A 350 3.96 41.01 -67.42
CA MET A 350 4.00 42.43 -67.81
C MET A 350 4.62 42.61 -69.20
N LYS A 351 5.72 41.91 -69.52
CA LYS A 351 6.35 41.94 -70.84
C LYS A 351 5.40 41.45 -71.93
N LEU A 352 4.76 40.30 -71.74
CA LEU A 352 3.76 39.77 -72.68
C LEU A 352 2.58 40.73 -72.87
N GLY A 353 2.07 41.33 -71.79
CA GLY A 353 0.99 42.33 -71.88
C GLY A 353 1.41 43.57 -72.66
N HIS A 354 2.66 44.04 -72.48
CA HIS A 354 3.21 45.16 -73.22
C HIS A 354 3.35 44.84 -74.73
N GLU A 355 3.91 43.68 -75.06
CA GLU A 355 4.04 43.19 -76.45
C GLU A 355 2.67 43.05 -77.14
N GLN A 356 1.66 42.53 -76.43
CA GLN A 356 0.29 42.43 -76.93
C GLN A 356 -0.32 43.81 -77.19
N LEU A 357 -0.14 44.77 -76.28
CA LEU A 357 -0.61 46.14 -76.47
C LEU A 357 0.08 46.82 -77.66
N GLU A 358 1.39 46.69 -77.80
CA GLU A 358 2.10 47.20 -78.98
C GLU A 358 1.56 46.58 -80.27
N GLN A 359 1.30 45.28 -80.28
CA GLN A 359 0.75 44.60 -81.45
C GLN A 359 -0.65 45.12 -81.80
N GLN A 360 -1.50 45.33 -80.80
CA GLN A 360 -2.83 45.92 -81.00
C GLN A 360 -2.76 47.37 -81.53
N VAL A 361 -1.83 48.18 -81.01
CA VAL A 361 -1.61 49.55 -81.50
C VAL A 361 -1.16 49.54 -82.97
N ARG A 362 -0.22 48.66 -83.34
CA ARG A 362 0.23 48.51 -84.74
C ARG A 362 -0.92 48.06 -85.66
N GLN A 363 -1.77 47.13 -85.21
CA GLN A 363 -2.95 46.69 -85.97
C GLN A 363 -4.00 47.80 -86.12
N ALA A 364 -4.20 48.63 -85.10
CA ALA A 364 -5.10 49.79 -85.17
C ALA A 364 -4.58 50.87 -86.13
N GLN A 365 -3.27 51.14 -86.12
CA GLN A 365 -2.63 52.08 -87.05
C GLN A 365 -2.69 51.58 -88.52
N GLY A 366 -2.52 50.27 -88.75
CA GLY A 366 -2.67 49.66 -90.08
C GLY A 366 -4.11 49.69 -90.61
N ARG A 367 -5.13 49.68 -89.73
CA ARG A 367 -6.54 49.87 -90.12
C ARG A 367 -6.92 51.33 -90.36
N GLY A 368 -6.23 52.29 -89.74
CA GLY A 368 -6.43 53.72 -89.96
C GLY A 368 -5.95 54.20 -91.34
N SER A 369 -4.88 53.62 -91.88
CA SER A 369 -4.35 53.99 -93.21
C SER A 369 -5.14 53.40 -94.39
N GLY A 370 -6.11 52.52 -94.14
CA GLY A 370 -6.99 51.94 -95.18
C GLY A 370 -8.24 52.76 -95.49
N ALA A 371 -8.53 53.83 -94.74
CA ALA A 371 -9.73 54.64 -94.90
C ALA A 371 -9.51 55.98 -95.64
N GLU A 372 -8.28 56.34 -96.02
CA GLU A 372 -7.97 57.61 -96.70
C GLU A 372 -7.56 57.47 -98.19
N HIS A 373 -7.77 56.32 -98.84
CA HIS A 373 -7.46 56.14 -100.28
C HIS A 373 -8.67 55.73 -101.14
N GLY A 374 -9.89 55.96 -100.66
CA GLY A 374 -11.14 55.69 -101.37
C GLY A 374 -11.88 56.94 -101.88
N GLU A 375 -11.22 58.06 -102.16
CA GLU A 375 -11.89 59.23 -102.78
C GLU A 375 -10.88 60.19 -103.48
N ARG A 376 -10.44 59.84 -104.70
CA ARG A 376 -10.05 60.77 -105.81
C ARG A 376 -9.66 59.98 -107.07
N VAL A 377 -10.59 59.82 -108.02
CA VAL A 377 -10.69 60.51 -109.34
C VAL A 377 -9.80 59.92 -110.44
N GLY A 378 -10.42 59.55 -111.57
CA GLY A 378 -9.76 59.39 -112.88
C GLY A 378 -10.24 58.20 -113.67
#